data_AF-A0A4R4EAF7-F1
#
_entry.id   AF-A0A4R4EAF7-F1
#
_cell.length_a   1.000
_cell.length_b   1.000
_cell.length_c   1.000
_cell.angle_alpha   90.00
_cell.angle_beta   90.00
_cell.angle_gamma   90.00
#
_symmetry.space_group_name_H-M   'P 1'
#
loop_
_entity.id
_entity.type
_entity.pdbx_description
1 polymer ?
#
loop_
_entity_poly.entity_id
_entity_poly.type
_entity_poly.pdbx_seq_one_letter_code
_entity_poly.pdbx_strand_id
1 'polypeptide(L)'
;MNPIKSLIIDPIKAAALHVAKQAGLFRDLAIAKANKQPKKVKRMKQAYVPGSLGVSAVSEAIQADYGLILNRRERKQLAKAQQKPFKIYMNGGN
;
A
#
# COMPACT_ATOMS: atom_id res chain seq x y z
N MET A 1 -24.30 15.48 65.50
CA MET A 1 -23.79 15.87 64.15
C MET A 1 -23.64 14.59 63.34
N ASN A 2 -24.46 14.37 62.31
CA ASN A 2 -24.40 13.15 61.50
C ASN A 2 -23.42 13.32 60.32
N PRO A 3 -22.35 12.51 60.21
CA PRO A 3 -21.35 12.61 59.15
C PRO A 3 -21.71 11.82 57.88
N ILE A 4 -23.01 11.64 57.57
CA ILE A 4 -23.44 10.77 56.44
C ILE A 4 -23.61 11.57 55.12
N LYS A 5 -23.48 12.90 55.14
CA LYS A 5 -23.77 13.74 53.96
C LYS A 5 -22.70 13.72 52.85
N SER A 6 -21.58 13.01 53.00
CA SER A 6 -20.41 13.15 52.10
C SER A 6 -20.20 12.03 51.07
N LEU A 7 -21.09 11.06 50.92
CA LEU A 7 -20.91 9.95 49.96
C LEU A 7 -22.08 9.74 49.00
N ILE A 8 -22.85 10.80 48.71
CA ILE A 8 -23.80 10.77 47.59
C ILE A 8 -23.04 11.23 46.35
N ILE A 9 -22.48 10.28 45.61
CA ILE A 9 -22.03 10.55 44.25
C ILE A 9 -23.29 10.89 43.45
N ASP A 10 -23.43 12.15 43.02
CA ASP A 10 -24.56 12.56 42.20
C ASP A 10 -24.67 11.64 40.98
N PRO A 11 -25.76 10.86 40.84
CA PRO A 11 -25.86 9.84 39.80
C PRO A 11 -25.79 10.43 38.39
N ILE A 12 -26.21 11.68 38.24
CA ILE A 12 -26.10 12.47 37.01
C ILE A 12 -24.64 12.74 36.65
N LYS A 13 -23.79 13.09 37.64
CA LYS A 13 -22.37 13.35 37.42
C LYS A 13 -21.61 12.05 37.10
N ALA A 14 -21.98 10.95 37.74
CA ALA A 14 -21.42 9.63 37.45
C ALA A 14 -21.78 9.16 36.02
N ALA A 15 -23.04 9.33 35.60
CA ALA A 15 -23.48 9.01 34.25
C ALA A 15 -22.78 9.89 33.20
N ALA A 16 -22.66 11.20 33.46
CA ALA A 16 -21.95 12.13 32.58
C ALA A 16 -20.46 11.75 32.41
N LEU A 17 -19.79 11.36 33.49
CA LEU A 17 -18.40 10.87 33.46
C LEU A 17 -18.28 9.58 32.63
N HIS A 18 -19.23 8.66 32.76
CA HIS A 18 -19.23 7.42 31.99
C HIS A 18 -19.43 7.69 30.48
N VAL A 19 -20.37 8.55 30.13
CA VAL A 19 -20.61 8.98 28.74
C VAL A 19 -19.37 9.66 28.15
N ALA A 20 -18.72 10.55 28.89
CA ALA A 20 -17.49 11.22 28.45
C ALA A 20 -16.33 10.24 28.20
N LYS A 21 -16.16 9.23 29.07
CA LYS A 21 -15.15 8.17 28.88
C LYS A 21 -15.41 7.34 27.64
N GLN A 22 -16.66 6.94 27.42
CA GLN A 22 -17.05 6.20 26.23
C GLN A 22 -16.82 7.04 24.97
N ALA A 23 -17.22 8.31 24.95
CA ALA A 23 -17.01 9.22 23.83
C ALA A 23 -15.52 9.41 23.49
N GLY A 24 -14.65 9.51 24.50
CA GLY A 24 -13.20 9.55 24.31
C GLY A 24 -12.66 8.28 23.62
N LEU A 25 -13.05 7.10 24.12
CA LEU A 25 -12.66 5.82 23.51
C LEU A 25 -13.14 5.68 22.06
N PHE A 26 -14.38 6.07 21.77
CA PHE A 26 -14.90 6.02 20.39
C PHE A 26 -14.15 6.96 19.45
N ARG A 27 -13.77 8.16 19.92
CA ARG A 27 -12.96 9.11 19.16
C ARG A 27 -11.58 8.54 18.84
N ASP A 28 -10.92 7.95 19.82
CA ASP A 28 -9.58 7.37 19.64
C ASP A 28 -9.61 6.18 18.68
N LEU A 29 -10.63 5.32 18.78
CA LEU A 29 -10.84 4.22 17.84
C LEU A 29 -11.12 4.71 16.41
N ALA A 30 -11.86 5.80 16.25
CA ALA A 30 -12.13 6.39 14.93
C ALA A 30 -10.84 6.93 14.30
N ILE A 31 -10.00 7.63 15.07
CA ILE A 31 -8.70 8.13 14.62
C ILE A 31 -7.78 6.96 14.24
N ALA A 32 -7.71 5.91 15.08
CA ALA A 32 -6.90 4.72 14.82
C ALA A 32 -7.34 3.97 13.56
N LYS A 33 -8.65 3.89 13.29
CA LYS A 33 -9.19 3.30 12.07
C LYS A 33 -8.89 4.17 10.84
N ALA A 34 -9.06 5.48 10.93
CA ALA A 34 -8.78 6.41 9.84
C ALA A 34 -7.31 6.37 9.39
N ASN A 35 -6.39 6.22 10.34
CA ASN A 35 -4.95 6.18 10.08
C ASN A 35 -4.43 4.79 9.65
N LYS A 36 -5.30 3.78 9.58
CA LYS A 36 -4.89 2.42 9.25
C LYS A 36 -4.66 2.33 7.74
N GLN A 37 -3.42 2.45 7.30
CA GLN A 37 -3.08 2.24 5.89
C GLN A 37 -3.42 0.79 5.48
N PRO A 38 -4.06 0.59 4.32
CA PRO A 38 -4.32 -0.74 3.82
C PRO A 38 -2.99 -1.47 3.59
N LYS A 39 -2.85 -2.68 4.13
CA LYS A 39 -1.69 -3.53 3.86
C LYS A 39 -1.64 -3.80 2.36
N LYS A 40 -0.58 -3.35 1.68
CA LYS A 40 -0.38 -3.66 0.25
C LYS A 40 -0.31 -5.17 0.09
N VAL A 41 -1.09 -5.70 -0.84
CA VAL A 41 -1.07 -7.12 -1.21
C VAL A 41 0.35 -7.48 -1.65
N LYS A 42 0.92 -8.56 -1.08
CA LYS A 42 2.23 -9.07 -1.51
C LYS A 42 2.16 -9.37 -3.01
N ARG A 43 3.04 -8.74 -3.78
CA ARG A 43 3.15 -8.97 -5.23
C ARG A 43 3.46 -10.47 -5.44
N MET A 44 2.53 -11.22 -6.02
CA MET A 44 2.75 -12.64 -6.37
C MET A 44 3.61 -12.81 -7.63
N LYS A 45 3.95 -11.72 -8.32
CA LYS A 45 4.85 -11.76 -9.48
C LYS A 45 6.28 -11.91 -8.99
N GLN A 46 6.94 -12.97 -9.44
CA GLN A 46 8.37 -13.19 -9.26
C GLN A 46 9.13 -11.94 -9.74
N ALA A 47 9.99 -11.40 -8.88
CA ALA A 47 10.85 -10.29 -9.26
C ALA A 47 11.80 -10.79 -10.36
N TYR A 48 11.96 -10.01 -11.43
CA TYR A 48 12.93 -10.30 -12.48
C TYR A 48 14.34 -10.35 -11.86
N VAL A 49 15.07 -11.44 -12.09
CA VAL A 49 16.44 -11.61 -11.61
C VAL A 49 17.40 -11.07 -12.67
N PRO A 50 18.09 -9.93 -12.41
CA PRO A 50 19.13 -9.46 -13.32
C PRO A 50 20.24 -10.51 -13.42
N GLY A 51 20.72 -10.80 -14.63
CA GLY A 51 21.71 -11.86 -14.88
C GLY A 51 21.20 -13.10 -15.63
N SER A 52 19.88 -13.27 -15.80
CA SER A 52 19.34 -14.48 -16.44
C SER A 52 19.29 -14.45 -17.97
N LEU A 53 19.55 -13.30 -18.60
CA LEU A 53 19.51 -13.12 -20.06
C LEU A 53 20.86 -12.58 -20.52
N GLY A 54 21.56 -13.34 -21.36
CA GLY A 54 22.74 -12.83 -22.09
C GLY A 54 22.35 -11.71 -23.07
N VAL A 55 23.32 -10.93 -23.53
CA VAL A 55 23.13 -9.81 -24.48
C VAL A 55 22.27 -10.21 -25.69
N SER A 56 22.53 -11.39 -26.25
CA SER A 56 21.76 -11.96 -27.35
C SER A 56 20.31 -12.25 -26.96
N ALA A 57 20.09 -12.80 -25.77
CA ALA A 57 18.76 -13.14 -25.27
C ALA A 57 17.89 -11.90 -24.98
N VAL A 58 18.49 -10.79 -24.58
CA VAL A 58 17.78 -9.50 -24.44
C VAL A 58 17.29 -9.01 -25.81
N SER A 59 18.14 -9.08 -26.83
CA SER A 59 17.79 -8.68 -28.19
C SER A 59 16.70 -9.57 -28.79
N GLU A 60 16.80 -10.89 -28.62
CA GLU A 60 15.79 -11.87 -29.03
C GLU A 60 14.44 -11.60 -28.35
N ALA A 61 14.43 -11.36 -27.04
CA ALA A 61 13.20 -11.07 -26.29
C ALA A 61 12.56 -9.75 -26.74
N ILE A 62 13.36 -8.72 -27.06
CA ILE A 62 12.86 -7.46 -27.61
C ILE A 62 12.26 -7.71 -29.00
N GLN A 63 12.94 -8.46 -29.87
CA GLN A 63 12.47 -8.75 -31.20
C GLN A 63 11.19 -9.59 -31.17
N ALA A 64 11.06 -10.56 -30.27
CA ALA A 64 9.85 -11.36 -30.12
C ALA A 64 8.63 -10.54 -29.68
N ASP A 65 8.83 -9.58 -28.76
CA ASP A 65 7.72 -8.77 -28.23
C ASP A 65 7.32 -7.59 -29.14
N TYR A 66 8.27 -7.04 -29.91
CA TYR A 66 8.07 -5.82 -30.70
C TYR A 66 8.24 -6.00 -32.22
N GLY A 67 8.65 -7.19 -32.68
CA GLY A 67 8.93 -7.50 -34.10
C GLY A 67 10.27 -6.96 -34.61
N LEU A 68 10.85 -5.97 -33.93
CA LEU A 68 12.10 -5.29 -34.28
C LEU A 68 12.92 -4.99 -33.02
N ILE A 69 14.24 -4.87 -33.18
CA ILE A 69 15.13 -4.43 -32.10
C ILE A 69 14.99 -2.91 -31.96
N LEU A 70 14.14 -2.49 -31.03
CA LEU A 70 13.81 -1.08 -30.81
C LEU A 70 14.49 -0.53 -29.55
N ASN A 71 14.82 0.77 -29.58
CA ASN A 71 15.37 1.45 -28.41
C ASN A 71 14.31 1.60 -27.30
N ARG A 72 14.74 1.93 -26.08
CA ARG A 72 13.82 2.04 -24.93
C ARG A 72 12.70 3.08 -25.14
N ARG A 73 12.97 4.17 -25.85
CA ARG A 73 12.01 5.26 -26.08
C ARG A 73 10.90 4.82 -27.02
N GLU A 74 11.26 4.20 -28.13
CA GLU A 74 10.35 3.63 -29.13
C GLU A 74 9.48 2.53 -28.51
N ARG A 75 10.07 1.63 -27.72
CA ARG A 75 9.33 0.57 -27.04
C ARG A 75 8.28 1.11 -26.06
N LYS A 76 8.58 2.21 -25.37
CA LYS A 76 7.60 2.90 -24.52
C LYS A 76 6.47 3.53 -25.33
N GLN A 77 6.79 4.15 -26.47
CA GLN A 77 5.79 4.74 -27.35
C GLN A 77 4.86 3.68 -27.94
N LEU A 78 5.40 2.55 -28.43
CA LEU A 78 4.61 1.41 -28.91
C LEU A 78 3.77 0.77 -27.81
N ALA A 79 4.34 0.56 -26.61
CA ALA A 79 3.56 0.02 -25.49
C ALA A 79 2.37 0.93 -25.13
N LYS A 80 2.58 2.26 -25.18
CA LYS A 80 1.50 3.24 -24.97
C LYS A 80 0.47 3.21 -26.10
N ALA A 81 0.90 3.16 -27.36
CA ALA A 81 0.02 3.09 -28.52
C ALA A 81 -0.83 1.82 -28.54
N GLN A 82 -0.25 0.68 -28.14
CA GLN A 82 -0.93 -0.62 -28.07
C GLN A 82 -1.67 -0.85 -26.74
N GLN A 83 -1.63 0.11 -25.81
CA GLN A 83 -2.18 -0.01 -24.44
C GLN A 83 -1.69 -1.25 -23.68
N LYS A 84 -0.46 -1.72 -23.98
CA LYS A 84 0.16 -2.88 -23.32
C LYS A 84 1.07 -2.42 -22.17
N PRO A 85 1.21 -3.23 -21.11
CA PRO A 85 2.15 -2.93 -20.03
C PRO A 85 3.60 -2.94 -20.55
N PHE A 86 4.36 -1.89 -20.24
CA PHE A 86 5.76 -1.79 -20.65
C PHE A 86 6.63 -2.81 -19.91
N LYS A 87 7.29 -3.69 -20.68
CA LYS A 87 8.27 -4.67 -20.17
C LYS A 87 9.65 -4.03 -20.10
N ILE A 88 10.38 -4.28 -19.00
CA ILE A 88 11.76 -3.83 -18.83
C ILE A 88 12.67 -5.02 -19.14
N TYR A 89 13.67 -4.79 -19.98
CA TYR A 89 14.68 -5.77 -20.36
C TYR A 89 16.00 -5.16 -19.92
N MET A 90 16.72 -5.85 -19.05
CA MET A 90 18.04 -5.41 -18.59
C MET A 90 19.05 -6.47 -18.99
N ASN A 91 20.23 -6.02 -19.42
CA ASN A 91 21.36 -6.91 -19.60
C ASN A 91 21.95 -7.19 -18.22
N GLY A 92 22.13 -8.46 -17.87
CA GLY A 92 22.97 -8.81 -16.73
C GLY A 92 24.41 -8.49 -17.10
N GLY A 93 25.00 -7.47 -16.48
CA GLY A 93 26.46 -7.29 -16.53
C GLY A 93 27.12 -8.44 -15.77
N ASN A 94 28.27 -8.88 -16.27
CA ASN A 94 29.18 -9.82 -15.60
C ASN A 94 29.41 -9.47 -14.12
#